data_AF-A0A1T4L217-F1
#
_entry.id   AF-A0A1T4L217-F1
#
_cell.length_a   1.000
_cell.length_b   1.000
_cell.length_c   1.000
_cell.angle_alpha   90.00
_cell.angle_beta   90.00
_cell.angle_gamma   90.00
#
_symmetry.space_group_name_H-M   'P 1'
#
loop_
_entity.id
_entity.type
_entity.pdbx_description
1 polymer ?
#
loop_
_entity_poly.entity_id
_entity_poly.type
_entity_poly.pdbx_seq_one_letter_code
_entity_poly.pdbx_strand_id
1 'polypeptide(L)'
;MSKKMMIVIALQVLLLVVGIVWYQNRTISDYQAVGRAGKQIYDEACISCHPITEFDNRNLSVEYTKKLVIEGRGVMPKYPEIQEPELSRLAEYVNQL
;
A
#
# COMPACT_ATOMS: atom_id res chain seq x y z
N MET A 1 21.34 -41.81 3.98
CA MET A 1 21.30 -40.56 3.17
C MET A 1 22.68 -40.32 2.56
N SER A 2 22.80 -40.25 1.23
CA SER A 2 24.10 -40.12 0.55
C SER A 2 24.64 -38.68 0.64
N LYS A 3 25.97 -38.48 0.68
CA LYS A 3 26.61 -37.15 0.65
C LYS A 3 26.10 -36.28 -0.51
N LYS A 4 25.81 -36.90 -1.67
CA LYS A 4 25.25 -36.21 -2.84
C LYS A 4 23.82 -35.71 -2.59
N MET A 5 23.03 -36.48 -1.86
CA MET A 5 21.65 -36.15 -1.50
C MET A 5 21.58 -35.00 -0.49
N MET A 6 22.51 -34.95 0.48
CA MET A 6 22.66 -33.83 1.41
C MET A 6 22.98 -32.51 0.69
N ILE A 7 23.88 -32.54 -0.30
CA ILE A 7 24.28 -31.35 -1.06
C ILE A 7 23.12 -30.80 -1.89
N VAL A 8 22.34 -31.68 -2.54
CA VAL A 8 21.17 -31.27 -3.33
C VAL A 8 20.10 -30.64 -2.46
N ILE A 9 19.82 -31.22 -1.29
CA ILE A 9 18.85 -30.66 -0.33
C ILE A 9 19.32 -29.29 0.16
N ALA A 10 20.61 -29.15 0.51
CA ALA A 10 21.16 -27.87 0.96
C ALA A 10 21.05 -26.78 -0.12
N LEU A 11 21.32 -27.10 -1.39
CA LEU A 11 21.16 -26.18 -2.51
C LEU A 11 19.70 -25.76 -2.73
N GLN A 12 18.76 -26.70 -2.65
CA GLN A 12 17.33 -26.39 -2.78
C GLN A 12 16.82 -25.48 -1.66
N VAL A 13 17.23 -25.76 -0.42
CA VAL A 13 16.88 -24.91 0.73
C VAL A 13 17.46 -23.52 0.56
N LEU A 14 18.71 -23.40 0.09
CA LEU A 14 19.38 -22.11 -0.10
C LEU A 14 18.68 -21.28 -1.19
N LEU A 15 18.29 -21.91 -2.30
CA LEU A 15 17.50 -21.25 -3.35
C LEU A 15 16.12 -20.79 -2.86
N LEU A 16 15.44 -21.60 -2.05
CA LEU A 16 14.16 -21.23 -1.45
C LEU A 16 14.29 -20.02 -0.53
N VAL A 17 15.30 -20.01 0.36
CA VAL A 17 15.53 -18.88 1.27
C VAL A 17 15.85 -17.61 0.50
N VAL A 18 16.72 -17.67 -0.51
CA VAL A 18 17.03 -16.52 -1.37
C VAL A 18 15.77 -16.01 -2.09
N GLY A 19 14.93 -16.91 -2.61
CA GLY A 19 13.67 -16.55 -3.25
C GLY A 19 12.69 -15.85 -2.30
N ILE A 20 12.54 -16.36 -1.07
CA ILE A 20 11.67 -15.75 -0.04
C ILE A 20 12.16 -14.36 0.34
N VAL A 21 13.46 -14.20 0.59
CA VAL A 21 14.06 -12.90 0.96
C VAL A 21 13.89 -11.89 -0.17
N TRP A 22 14.14 -12.30 -1.43
CA TRP A 22 13.94 -11.43 -2.59
C TRP A 22 12.48 -10.99 -2.73
N TYR A 23 11.54 -11.93 -2.58
CA TYR A 23 10.11 -11.65 -2.66
C TYR A 23 9.67 -10.66 -1.57
N GLN A 24 10.04 -10.91 -0.31
CA GLN A 24 9.71 -10.03 0.81
C GLN A 24 10.31 -8.64 0.63
N ASN A 25 11.57 -8.54 0.21
CA ASN A 25 12.21 -7.24 0.01
C ASN A 25 11.53 -6.42 -1.10
N ARG A 26 11.10 -7.09 -2.17
CA ARG A 26 10.36 -6.45 -3.28
C ARG A 26 9.00 -5.92 -2.82
N THR A 27 8.21 -6.73 -2.12
CA THR A 27 6.87 -6.32 -1.68
C THR A 27 6.92 -5.17 -0.68
N ILE A 28 7.89 -5.17 0.24
CA ILE A 28 8.10 -4.07 1.20
C ILE A 28 8.46 -2.77 0.48
N SER A 29 9.36 -2.83 -0.52
CA SER A 29 9.76 -1.66 -1.29
C SER A 29 8.60 -1.06 -2.09
N ASP A 30 7.81 -1.91 -2.75
CA ASP A 30 6.65 -1.46 -3.53
C ASP A 30 5.59 -0.84 -2.61
N TYR A 31 5.32 -1.46 -1.46
CA TYR A 31 4.41 -0.94 -0.44
C TYR A 31 4.86 0.41 0.10
N GLN A 32 6.14 0.56 0.42
CA GLN A 32 6.68 1.82 0.92
C GLN A 32 6.62 2.95 -0.13
N ALA A 33 6.82 2.62 -1.41
CA ALA A 33 6.71 3.58 -2.50
C ALA A 33 5.25 4.03 -2.71
N VAL A 34 4.29 3.10 -2.67
CA VAL A 34 2.86 3.39 -2.74
C VAL A 34 2.42 4.25 -1.56
N GLY A 35 2.80 3.87 -0.34
CA GLY A 35 2.49 4.63 0.87
C GLY A 35 3.04 6.05 0.84
N ARG A 36 4.24 6.27 0.28
CA ARG A 36 4.81 7.63 0.15
C ARG A 36 4.02 8.51 -0.81
N ALA A 37 3.65 7.97 -1.98
CA ALA A 37 2.87 8.71 -2.97
C ALA A 37 1.44 8.99 -2.48
N GLY A 38 0.78 8.00 -1.85
CA GLY A 38 -0.53 8.19 -1.23
C GLY A 38 -0.51 9.21 -0.10
N LYS A 39 0.53 9.17 0.75
CA LYS A 39 0.76 10.16 1.81
C LYS A 39 0.91 11.57 1.26
N GLN A 40 1.68 11.75 0.19
CA GLN A 40 1.88 13.07 -0.39
C GLN A 40 0.55 13.68 -0.85
N ILE A 41 -0.27 12.92 -1.57
CA ILE A 41 -1.59 13.37 -2.03
C ILE A 41 -2.48 13.72 -0.82
N TYR A 42 -2.46 12.88 0.22
CA TYR A 42 -3.21 13.11 1.44
C TYR A 42 -2.79 14.40 2.16
N ASP A 43 -1.48 14.63 2.31
CA ASP A 43 -0.95 15.83 2.97
C ASP A 43 -1.25 17.11 2.18
N GLU A 44 -1.29 17.05 0.85
CA GLU A 44 -1.53 18.21 -0.02
C GLU A 44 -3.03 18.58 -0.12
N ALA A 45 -3.91 17.57 -0.20
CA ALA A 45 -5.32 17.78 -0.54
C ALA A 45 -6.30 17.44 0.58
N CYS A 46 -5.98 16.48 1.45
CA CYS A 46 -6.95 15.88 2.38
C CYS A 46 -6.79 16.35 3.83
N ILE A 47 -5.55 16.54 4.29
CA ILE A 47 -5.23 16.76 5.72
C ILE A 47 -5.85 18.03 6.31
N SER A 48 -6.08 19.05 5.48
CA SER A 48 -6.65 20.33 5.90
C SER A 48 -8.09 20.19 6.41
N CYS A 49 -8.84 19.23 5.86
CA CYS A 49 -10.22 18.94 6.25
C CYS A 49 -10.33 17.64 7.07
N HIS A 50 -9.41 16.71 6.87
CA HIS A 50 -9.41 15.38 7.50
C HIS A 50 -8.09 15.13 8.22
N PRO A 51 -7.91 15.58 9.47
CA PRO A 51 -6.69 15.32 10.23
C PRO A 51 -6.52 13.82 10.49
N ILE A 52 -5.27 13.34 10.59
CA ILE A 52 -4.97 11.90 10.74
C ILE A 52 -5.71 11.27 11.92
N THR A 53 -5.82 12.00 13.04
CA THR A 53 -6.55 11.57 14.24
C THR A 53 -8.04 11.27 13.99
N GLU A 54 -8.60 11.74 12.88
CA GLU A 54 -9.97 11.42 12.49
C GLU A 54 -10.10 9.98 11.96
N PHE A 55 -9.02 9.39 11.45
CA PHE A 55 -8.99 8.06 10.85
C PHE A 55 -8.60 6.96 11.82
N ASP A 56 -8.09 7.29 13.01
CA ASP A 56 -7.72 6.32 14.04
C ASP A 56 -8.84 5.27 14.25
N ASN A 57 -8.56 4.03 13.87
CA ASN A 57 -9.45 2.86 13.93
C ASN A 57 -10.67 2.86 12.98
N ARG A 58 -10.73 3.72 11.96
CA ARG A 58 -11.89 3.81 11.06
C ARG A 58 -11.89 2.78 9.91
N ASN A 59 -10.79 2.06 9.66
CA ASN A 59 -10.67 0.99 8.65
C ASN A 59 -11.51 1.27 7.38
N LEU A 60 -11.31 2.44 6.77
CA LEU A 60 -12.05 2.83 5.57
C LEU A 60 -11.62 1.97 4.40
N SER A 61 -12.58 1.38 3.67
CA SER A 61 -12.21 0.56 2.51
C SER A 61 -11.61 1.42 1.39
N VAL A 62 -10.73 0.80 0.60
CA VAL A 62 -10.09 1.43 -0.56
C VAL A 62 -11.16 1.94 -1.52
N GLU A 63 -12.12 1.10 -1.89
CA GLU A 63 -13.20 1.43 -2.84
C GLU A 63 -14.07 2.58 -2.34
N TYR A 64 -14.34 2.62 -1.03
CA TYR A 64 -15.14 3.68 -0.43
C TYR A 64 -14.42 5.03 -0.50
N THR A 65 -13.12 5.04 -0.19
CA THR A 65 -12.28 6.23 -0.29
C THR A 65 -12.22 6.74 -1.73
N LYS A 66 -11.99 5.85 -2.70
CA LYS A 66 -11.97 6.19 -4.13
C LYS A 66 -13.29 6.83 -4.58
N LYS A 67 -14.41 6.26 -4.15
CA LYS A 67 -15.74 6.78 -4.46
C LYS A 67 -15.94 8.18 -3.89
N LEU A 68 -15.58 8.41 -2.63
CA LEU A 68 -15.72 9.73 -2.00
C LEU A 68 -14.86 10.80 -2.68
N VAL A 69 -13.64 10.48 -3.07
CA VAL A 69 -12.73 11.43 -3.73
C VAL A 69 -13.25 11.80 -5.13
N ILE A 70 -13.76 10.83 -5.90
CA ILE A 70 -14.34 11.07 -7.23
C ILE A 70 -15.68 11.82 -7.15
N GLU A 71 -16.59 11.35 -6.31
CA GLU A 71 -17.99 11.80 -6.32
C GLU A 71 -18.24 12.98 -5.37
N GLY A 72 -17.36 13.20 -4.39
CA GLY A 72 -17.61 14.12 -3.28
C GLY A 72 -18.81 13.67 -2.42
N ARG A 73 -19.00 14.30 -1.27
CA ARG A 73 -20.19 14.09 -0.43
C ARG A 73 -20.45 15.24 0.53
N GLY A 74 -21.64 15.82 0.46
CA GLY A 74 -22.02 16.93 1.33
C GLY A 74 -21.10 18.13 1.11
N VAL A 75 -20.30 18.48 2.11
CA VAL A 75 -19.31 19.57 2.04
C VAL A 75 -17.97 19.14 1.43
N MET A 76 -17.73 17.84 1.26
CA MET A 76 -16.51 17.33 0.63
C MET A 76 -16.58 17.56 -0.89
N PRO A 77 -15.67 18.36 -1.48
CA PRO A 77 -15.62 18.59 -2.91
C PRO A 77 -15.19 17.33 -3.68
N LYS A 78 -15.34 17.38 -5.00
CA LYS A 78 -14.82 16.37 -5.93
C LYS A 78 -13.37 16.71 -6.30
N TYR A 79 -12.55 15.68 -6.50
CA TYR A 79 -11.16 15.82 -6.95
C TYR A 79 -10.97 15.09 -8.30
N PRO A 80 -11.51 15.64 -9.41
CA PRO A 80 -11.42 15.01 -10.74
C PRO A 80 -9.99 14.85 -11.25
N GLU A 81 -9.03 15.60 -10.71
CA GLU A 81 -7.61 15.54 -11.02
C GLU A 81 -6.92 14.31 -10.42
N ILE A 82 -7.43 13.75 -9.31
CA ILE A 82 -6.84 12.57 -8.66
C ILE A 82 -7.41 11.31 -9.35
N GLN A 83 -6.66 10.79 -10.32
CA GLN A 83 -7.05 9.63 -11.13
C GLN A 83 -6.14 8.43 -10.85
N GLU A 84 -6.40 7.29 -11.51
CA GLU A 84 -5.49 6.16 -11.43
C GLU A 84 -4.10 6.50 -12.02
N PRO A 85 -3.00 6.01 -11.44
CA PRO A 85 -2.90 5.12 -10.27
C PRO A 85 -2.89 5.85 -8.91
N GLU A 86 -2.85 7.18 -8.91
CA GLU A 86 -2.71 8.03 -7.71
C GLU A 86 -3.88 7.87 -6.74
N LEU A 87 -5.10 7.75 -7.29
CA LEU A 87 -6.31 7.52 -6.53
C LEU A 87 -6.26 6.21 -5.72
N SER A 88 -5.76 5.13 -6.32
CA SER A 88 -5.57 3.86 -5.58
C SER A 88 -4.50 3.98 -4.50
N ARG A 89 -3.39 4.66 -4.77
CA ARG A 89 -2.32 4.88 -3.78
C ARG A 89 -2.80 5.71 -2.58
N LEU A 90 -3.58 6.76 -2.83
CA LEU A 90 -4.23 7.57 -1.79
C LEU A 90 -5.16 6.70 -0.94
N ALA A 91 -6.04 5.92 -1.59
CA ALA A 91 -7.01 5.11 -0.90
C ALA A 91 -6.38 3.97 -0.08
N GLU A 92 -5.31 3.35 -0.58
CA GLU A 92 -4.51 2.38 0.16
C GLU A 92 -3.79 3.01 1.36
N TYR A 93 -3.25 4.22 1.21
CA TYR A 93 -2.65 4.95 2.32
C TYR A 93 -3.68 5.26 3.42
N VAL A 94 -4.85 5.79 3.05
CA VAL A 94 -5.92 6.12 4.02
C VAL A 94 -6.45 4.87 4.73
N ASN A 95 -6.50 3.72 4.05
CA ASN A 95 -6.91 2.46 4.66
C ASN A 95 -5.94 1.97 5.77
N GLN A 96 -4.70 2.48 5.78
CA GLN A 96 -3.65 2.09 6.73
C GLN A 96 -3.49 3.07 7.91
N LEU A 97 -4.22 4.19 7.92
CA LEU A 97 -4.29 5.15 9.03
C LEU A 97 -5.28 4.65 10.09
#